data_AF-A0A0L1I8B6-F1
#
_entry.id   AF-A0A0L1I8B6-F1
#
_cell.length_a   1.000
_cell.length_b   1.000
_cell.length_c   1.000
_cell.angle_alpha   90.00
_cell.angle_beta   90.00
_cell.angle_gamma   90.00
#
_symmetry.space_group_name_H-M   'P 1'
#
loop_
_entity.id
_entity.type
_entity.pdbx_description
1 polymer ?
#
loop_
_entity_poly.entity_id
_entity_poly.type
_entity_poly.pdbx_seq_one_letter_code
_entity_poly.pdbx_strand_id
1 'polypeptide(L)'
;MLNVRPDKPHRKASNSCSKLLNDMIACYQNTICYKKDNSNFLDCLHNHNLNEIDENCIILRKAYAQCRRNLLNGNFKIKGNPLSR
;
A
#
# COMPACT_ATOMS: atom_id res chain seq x y z
N MET A 1 8.31 3.20 14.04
CA MET A 1 7.90 4.50 13.44
C MET A 1 8.06 4.39 11.93
N LEU A 2 7.02 4.73 11.16
CA LEU A 2 7.13 4.66 9.69
C LEU A 2 7.98 5.84 9.17
N ASN A 3 9.05 5.51 8.46
CA ASN A 3 10.03 6.47 7.99
C ASN A 3 9.42 7.34 6.87
N VAL A 4 9.35 8.65 7.10
CA VAL A 4 8.87 9.60 6.09
C VAL A 4 9.97 9.75 5.05
N ARG A 5 9.62 9.50 3.79
CA ARG A 5 10.57 9.66 2.69
C ARG A 5 10.98 11.15 2.59
N PRO A 6 12.29 11.46 2.48
CA PRO A 6 12.75 12.84 2.44
C PRO A 6 12.23 13.60 1.21
N ASP A 7 11.94 12.89 0.11
CA ASP A 7 11.31 13.47 -1.09
C ASP A 7 9.84 13.87 -0.89
N LYS A 8 9.17 13.38 0.17
CA LYS A 8 7.72 13.55 0.39
C LYS A 8 7.42 13.80 1.88
N PRO A 9 7.94 14.89 2.47
CA PRO A 9 7.85 15.17 3.90
C PRO A 9 6.41 15.41 4.39
N HIS A 10 5.53 15.81 3.47
CA HIS A 10 4.11 16.07 3.74
C HIS A 10 3.33 14.76 3.95
N ARG A 11 3.79 13.62 3.39
CA ARG A 11 3.16 12.30 3.56
C ARG A 11 3.46 11.73 4.96
N LYS A 12 2.75 12.24 5.96
CA LYS A 12 2.75 11.66 7.31
C LYS A 12 2.05 10.31 7.27
N ALA A 13 2.82 9.24 7.48
CA ALA A 13 2.24 7.93 7.68
C ALA A 13 1.31 7.97 8.90
N SER A 14 0.06 7.53 8.74
CA SER A 14 -0.77 7.28 9.92
C SER A 14 -0.11 6.21 10.77
N ASN A 15 -0.06 6.43 12.09
CA ASN A 15 0.59 5.52 13.04
C ASN A 15 -0.10 4.14 13.13
N SER A 16 -1.27 3.96 12.52
CA SER A 16 -2.07 2.74 12.61
C SER A 16 -2.03 1.82 11.37
N CYS A 17 -1.24 2.14 10.33
CA CYS A 17 -1.25 1.35 9.09
C CYS A 17 -0.44 0.04 9.14
N SER A 18 0.17 -0.31 10.28
CA SER A 18 1.07 -1.46 10.41
C SER A 18 0.38 -2.79 10.09
N LYS A 19 -0.83 -3.00 10.61
CA LYS A 19 -1.61 -4.21 10.32
C LYS A 19 -1.88 -4.35 8.82
N LEU A 20 -2.37 -3.28 8.20
CA LEU A 20 -2.67 -3.24 6.77
C LEU A 20 -1.43 -3.44 5.88
N LEU A 21 -0.28 -2.91 6.31
CA LEU A 21 1.00 -3.15 5.65
C LEU A 21 1.38 -4.64 5.72
N ASN A 22 1.28 -5.26 6.89
CA ASN A 22 1.61 -6.67 7.09
C ASN A 22 0.68 -7.57 6.28
N ASP A 23 -0.63 -7.30 6.31
CA ASP A 23 -1.64 -8.03 5.54
C ASP A 23 -1.37 -7.91 4.03
N MET A 24 -1.01 -6.71 3.55
CA MET A 24 -0.63 -6.49 2.16
C MET A 24 0.63 -7.30 1.79
N ILE A 25 1.70 -7.23 2.59
CA ILE A 25 2.93 -7.97 2.34
C ILE A 25 2.65 -9.48 2.27
N ALA A 26 1.93 -10.01 3.25
CA ALA A 26 1.57 -11.42 3.31
C ALA A 26 0.72 -11.84 2.10
N CYS A 27 -0.19 -10.97 1.63
CA CYS A 27 -0.97 -11.23 0.43
C CYS A 27 -0.06 -11.39 -0.79
N TYR A 28 0.82 -10.42 -1.06
CA TYR A 28 1.72 -10.46 -2.20
C TYR A 28 2.71 -11.62 -2.14
N GLN A 29 3.22 -12.00 -0.96
CA GLN A 29 4.10 -13.16 -0.79
C GLN A 29 3.47 -14.49 -1.22
N ASN A 30 2.13 -14.57 -1.19
CA ASN A 30 1.39 -15.76 -1.59
C ASN A 30 1.01 -15.80 -3.08
N THR A 31 1.21 -14.70 -3.81
CA THR A 31 0.85 -14.58 -5.23
C THR A 31 1.76 -15.39 -6.15
N ILE A 32 1.26 -15.71 -7.34
CA ILE A 32 2.04 -16.39 -8.39
C ILE A 32 3.20 -15.49 -8.83
N CYS A 33 2.98 -14.17 -8.90
CA CYS A 33 4.05 -13.22 -9.22
C CYS A 33 5.25 -13.37 -8.28
N TYR A 34 5.02 -13.40 -6.97
CA TYR A 34 6.13 -13.47 -6.00
C TYR A 34 6.83 -14.83 -5.99
N LYS A 35 6.11 -15.89 -6.36
CA LYS A 35 6.63 -17.26 -6.43
C LYS A 35 7.36 -17.56 -7.74
N LYS A 36 7.28 -16.69 -8.75
CA LYS A 36 8.11 -16.82 -9.97
C LYS A 36 9.57 -16.52 -9.65
N ASP A 37 10.47 -17.34 -10.17
CA ASP A 37 11.91 -17.15 -10.04
C ASP A 37 12.34 -15.76 -10.53
N ASN A 38 13.25 -15.12 -9.80
CA ASN A 38 13.80 -13.76 -10.05
C ASN A 38 12.82 -12.57 -9.96
N SER A 39 11.62 -12.73 -9.39
CA SER A 39 10.68 -11.62 -9.21
C SER A 39 10.98 -10.84 -7.92
N ASN A 40 11.20 -9.52 -8.00
CA ASN A 40 11.26 -8.70 -6.79
C ASN A 40 9.85 -8.35 -6.30
N PHE A 41 9.69 -8.18 -4.97
CA PHE A 41 8.43 -7.71 -4.38
C PHE A 41 7.92 -6.42 -5.03
N LEU A 42 8.83 -5.49 -5.34
CA LEU A 42 8.48 -4.22 -5.98
C LEU A 42 7.89 -4.43 -7.38
N ASP A 43 8.42 -5.37 -8.15
CA ASP A 43 7.90 -5.68 -9.48
C ASP A 43 6.48 -6.22 -9.39
N CYS A 44 6.22 -7.12 -8.43
CA CYS A 44 4.87 -7.61 -8.15
C CYS A 44 3.94 -6.52 -7.63
N LEU A 45 4.43 -5.59 -6.80
CA LEU A 45 3.62 -4.47 -6.31
C LEU A 45 3.13 -3.54 -7.43
N HIS A 46 3.87 -3.48 -8.54
CA HIS A 46 3.55 -2.69 -9.73
C HIS A 46 2.84 -3.49 -10.83
N ASN A 47 2.72 -4.80 -10.68
CA ASN A 47 2.02 -5.68 -11.61
C ASN A 47 0.48 -5.57 -11.39
N HIS A 48 -0.25 -5.50 -12.50
CA HIS A 48 -1.71 -5.37 -12.55
C HIS A 48 -2.40 -6.57 -13.21
N ASN A 49 -1.64 -7.62 -13.54
CA ASN A 49 -2.17 -8.84 -14.12
C ASN A 49 -2.91 -9.67 -13.05
N LEU A 50 -4.25 -9.74 -13.17
CA LEU A 50 -5.11 -10.47 -12.25
C LEU A 50 -4.90 -11.99 -12.27
N ASN A 51 -4.26 -12.53 -13.31
CA ASN A 51 -3.90 -13.95 -13.36
C ASN A 51 -2.70 -14.28 -12.47
N GLU A 52 -1.90 -13.28 -12.10
CA GLU A 52 -0.70 -13.48 -11.28
C GLU A 52 -0.87 -12.92 -9.86
N ILE A 53 -1.76 -11.94 -9.69
CA ILE A 53 -1.98 -11.21 -8.44
C ILE A 53 -3.48 -11.17 -8.16
N ASP A 54 -3.85 -11.69 -6.99
CA ASP A 54 -5.23 -11.65 -6.51
C ASP A 54 -5.71 -10.18 -6.37
N GLU A 55 -6.95 -9.94 -6.79
CA GLU A 55 -7.66 -8.68 -6.62
C GLU A 55 -7.63 -8.20 -5.16
N ASN A 56 -7.72 -9.13 -4.19
CA ASN A 56 -7.61 -8.82 -2.77
C ASN A 56 -6.29 -8.12 -2.41
N CYS A 57 -5.17 -8.55 -3.01
CA CYS A 57 -3.87 -7.91 -2.78
C CYS A 57 -3.85 -6.48 -3.36
N ILE A 58 -4.49 -6.26 -4.51
CA ILE A 58 -4.63 -4.94 -5.12
C ILE A 58 -5.49 -4.02 -4.24
N ILE A 59 -6.57 -4.53 -3.65
CA ILE A 59 -7.41 -3.80 -2.70
C ILE A 59 -6.59 -3.41 -1.46
N LEU A 60 -5.83 -4.34 -0.86
CA LEU A 60 -4.96 -4.06 0.28
C LEU A 60 -3.91 -3.00 -0.05
N ARG A 61 -3.31 -3.05 -1.25
CA ARG A 61 -2.36 -2.02 -1.71
C ARG A 61 -3.02 -0.65 -1.79
N LYS A 62 -4.22 -0.54 -2.35
CA LYS A 62 -4.99 0.72 -2.42
C LYS A 62 -5.34 1.23 -1.02
N ALA A 63 -5.83 0.35 -0.15
CA ALA A 63 -6.19 0.68 1.22
C ALA A 63 -4.96 1.17 2.01
N TYR A 64 -3.81 0.50 1.88
CA TYR A 64 -2.56 0.94 2.50
C TYR A 64 -2.12 2.31 2.00
N ALA A 65 -2.22 2.54 0.69
CA ALA A 65 -1.92 3.83 0.09
C ALA A 65 -2.87 4.94 0.56
N GLN A 66 -4.12 4.64 0.88
CA GLN A 66 -5.07 5.59 1.50
C GLN A 66 -4.75 5.81 2.99
N CYS A 67 -4.43 4.75 3.72
CA CYS A 67 -4.05 4.80 5.13
C CYS A 67 -2.82 5.68 5.36
N ARG A 68 -1.78 5.51 4.52
CA ARG A 68 -0.57 6.35 4.55
C ARG A 68 -0.82 7.82 4.29
N ARG A 69 -1.93 8.14 3.62
CA ARG A 69 -2.38 9.50 3.33
C ARG A 69 -3.40 10.00 4.35
N ASN A 70 -3.71 9.20 5.37
CA ASN A 70 -4.76 9.44 6.36
C ASN A 70 -6.15 9.67 5.72
N LEU A 71 -6.42 9.11 4.54
CA LEU A 71 -7.71 9.26 3.85
C LEU A 71 -8.80 8.35 4.42
N LEU A 72 -8.43 7.39 5.26
CA LEU A 72 -9.38 6.57 6.01
C LEU A 72 -10.04 7.35 7.16
N ASN A 73 -9.50 8.52 7.53
CA ASN A 73 -10.17 9.45 8.42
C ASN A 73 -11.33 10.12 7.66
N GLY A 74 -12.55 10.02 8.20
CA GLY A 74 -13.76 10.58 7.59
C GLY A 74 -13.66 12.07 7.24
N ASN A 75 -12.92 12.84 8.04
CA ASN A 75 -12.70 14.28 7.80
C ASN A 75 -11.93 14.56 6.50
N PHE A 76 -11.04 13.64 6.12
CA PHE A 76 -10.19 13.76 4.92
C PHE A 76 -10.69 12.93 3.74
N LYS A 77 -11.71 12.09 3.94
CA LYS A 77 -12.25 11.20 2.91
C LYS A 77 -12.82 11.96 1.71
N ILE A 78 -13.53 13.08 1.96
CA ILE A 78 -14.20 13.86 0.92
C ILE A 78 -13.26 14.92 0.32
N LYS A 79 -12.59 15.71 1.16
CA LYS A 79 -11.75 16.84 0.71
C LYS A 79 -10.32 16.43 0.32
N GLY A 80 -9.92 15.20 0.64
CA GLY A 80 -8.53 14.80 0.66
C GLY A 80 -7.81 15.31 1.89
N ASN A 81 -6.68 14.69 2.24
CA ASN A 81 -5.79 15.22 3.25
C ASN A 81 -4.92 16.32 2.60
N PRO A 82 -5.03 17.59 3.02
CA PRO A 82 -4.28 18.70 2.40
C PRO A 82 -2.76 18.55 2.57
N LEU A 83 -2.32 17.78 3.57
CA LEU A 83 -0.91 17.46 3.78
C LEU A 83 -0.44 16.28 2.91
N SER A 84 -1.33 15.60 2.19
CA SER A 84 -0.97 14.42 1.40
C SER A 84 -0.71 14.73 -0.09
N ARG A 85 -0.77 16.00 -0.49
CA ARG A 85 -0.69 16.44 -1.89
C ARG A 85 0.74 16.45 -2.40
#